data_AF-A0A957YER6-F1
#
_entry.id   AF-A0A957YER6-F1
#
_cell.length_a   1.000
_cell.length_b   1.000
_cell.length_c   1.000
_cell.angle_alpha   90.00
_cell.angle_beta   90.00
_cell.angle_gamma   90.00
#
_symmetry.space_group_name_H-M   'P 1'
#
loop_
_entity.id
_entity.type
_entity.pdbx_description
1 polymer ?
#
loop_
_entity_poly.entity_id
_entity_poly.type
_entity_poly.pdbx_seq_one_letter_code
_entity_poly.pdbx_strand_id
1 'polypeptide(L)'
;MLVQRITGDPDTVRATLDDLVEANLRFLADSEPPAPEPQLYTVQSGDSLSRIALQVYGQASLWTIIFEANRDVLSDPSLIRPGQVLVIPPKPA
;
A
#
# COMPACT_ATOMS: atom_id res chain seq x y z
N MET A 1 -61.98 19.08 -7.26
CA MET A 1 -60.67 19.39 -6.65
C MET A 1 -60.19 18.12 -5.96
N LEU A 2 -59.34 17.34 -6.61
CA LEU A 2 -58.87 16.06 -6.09
C LEU A 2 -57.46 16.27 -5.53
N VAL A 3 -57.32 16.27 -4.20
CA VAL A 3 -56.01 16.24 -3.56
C VAL A 3 -55.56 14.79 -3.48
N GLN A 4 -54.58 14.40 -4.30
CA GLN A 4 -53.97 13.08 -4.18
C GLN A 4 -53.00 13.10 -2.98
N ARG A 5 -53.32 12.30 -1.97
CA ARG A 5 -52.42 12.02 -0.85
C ARG A 5 -51.27 11.16 -1.36
N ILE A 6 -50.07 11.70 -1.33
CA ILE A 6 -48.82 10.95 -1.46
C ILE A 6 -48.60 10.16 -0.16
N THR A 7 -49.09 8.93 -0.11
CA THR A 7 -48.61 7.95 0.87
C THR A 7 -47.24 7.49 0.37
N GLY A 8 -46.17 7.93 1.03
CA GLY A 8 -44.85 7.33 0.84
C GLY A 8 -44.78 6.06 1.68
N ASP A 9 -44.78 4.90 1.03
CA ASP A 9 -44.71 3.61 1.70
C ASP A 9 -43.37 3.48 2.47
N PRO A 10 -43.39 3.20 3.78
CA PRO A 10 -42.17 3.08 4.60
C PRO A 10 -41.27 1.91 4.18
N ASP A 11 -41.82 0.94 3.45
CA ASP A 11 -41.10 -0.21 2.89
C ASP A 11 -40.11 0.18 1.79
N THR A 12 -40.37 1.26 1.04
CA THR A 12 -39.46 1.74 -0.01
C THR A 12 -38.17 2.30 0.57
N VAL A 13 -38.24 3.00 1.71
CA VAL A 13 -37.06 3.57 2.38
C VAL A 13 -36.13 2.48 2.92
N ARG A 14 -36.70 1.39 3.45
CA ARG A 14 -35.94 0.22 3.94
C ARG A 14 -35.24 -0.49 2.78
N ALA A 15 -35.97 -0.76 1.69
CA ALA A 15 -35.42 -1.44 0.51
C ALA A 15 -34.27 -0.64 -0.13
N THR A 16 -34.37 0.70 -0.18
CA THR A 16 -33.27 1.53 -0.67
C THR A 16 -32.05 1.57 0.25
N LEU A 17 -32.21 1.35 1.56
CA LEU A 17 -31.09 1.32 2.50
C LEU A 17 -30.32 0.01 2.39
N ASP A 18 -31.00 -1.13 2.27
CA ASP A 18 -30.38 -2.44 2.05
C ASP A 18 -29.59 -2.47 0.72
N ASP A 19 -30.13 -1.88 -0.36
CA ASP A 19 -29.46 -1.79 -1.67
C ASP A 19 -28.17 -0.93 -1.62
N LEU A 20 -28.21 0.21 -0.90
CA LEU A 20 -27.05 1.08 -0.70
C LEU A 20 -25.98 0.44 0.20
N VAL A 21 -26.39 -0.31 1.22
CA VAL A 21 -25.48 -1.05 2.09
C VAL A 21 -24.78 -2.15 1.29
N GLU A 22 -25.50 -2.90 0.47
CA GLU A 22 -24.93 -3.96 -0.36
C GLU A 22 -23.98 -3.41 -1.45
N ALA A 23 -24.34 -2.29 -2.08
CA ALA A 23 -23.45 -1.59 -3.02
C ALA A 23 -22.14 -1.12 -2.35
N ASN A 24 -22.22 -0.58 -1.13
CA ASN A 24 -21.03 -0.14 -0.40
C ASN A 24 -20.17 -1.32 0.09
N LEU A 25 -20.76 -2.45 0.48
CA LEU A 25 -20.01 -3.66 0.85
C LEU A 25 -19.26 -4.27 -0.34
N ARG A 26 -19.85 -4.25 -1.54
CA ARG A 26 -19.19 -4.72 -2.78
C ARG A 26 -18.00 -3.84 -3.15
N PHE A 27 -18.09 -2.54 -2.93
CA PHE A 27 -17.01 -1.58 -3.22
C PHE A 27 -15.77 -1.77 -2.35
N LEU A 28 -15.93 -2.29 -1.13
CA LEU A 28 -14.83 -2.61 -0.21
C LEU A 28 -14.19 -3.98 -0.49
N ALA A 29 -14.90 -4.88 -1.17
CA ALA A 29 -14.44 -6.23 -1.47
C ALA A 29 -13.61 -6.32 -2.77
N ASP A 30 -13.76 -5.35 -3.68
CA ASP A 30 -13.04 -5.28 -4.97
C ASP A 30 -11.71 -4.51 -4.88
N SER A 31 -11.41 -3.90 -3.73
CA SER A 31 -10.07 -3.36 -3.47
C SER A 31 -9.11 -4.50 -3.14
N GLU A 32 -8.57 -5.12 -4.19
CA GLU A 32 -7.37 -5.96 -4.08
C GLU A 32 -6.33 -5.19 -3.24
N PRO A 33 -5.74 -5.81 -2.19
CA PRO A 33 -4.76 -5.11 -1.37
C PRO A 33 -3.67 -4.60 -2.31
N PRO A 34 -3.30 -3.30 -2.24
CA PRO A 34 -2.34 -2.74 -3.16
C PRO A 34 -1.10 -3.63 -3.16
N ALA A 35 -0.75 -4.11 -4.36
CA ALA A 35 0.46 -4.89 -4.54
C ALA A 35 1.62 -4.15 -3.87
N PRO A 36 2.52 -4.86 -3.15
CA PRO A 36 3.53 -4.17 -2.37
C PRO A 36 4.42 -3.35 -3.31
N GLU A 37 4.30 -2.03 -3.19
CA GLU A 37 4.98 -1.09 -4.08
C GLU A 37 6.43 -0.91 -3.64
N PRO A 38 7.36 -0.66 -4.57
CA PRO A 38 8.72 -0.28 -4.22
C PRO A 38 8.72 1.04 -3.45
N GLN A 39 9.39 1.07 -2.30
CA GLN A 39 9.51 2.25 -1.45
C GLN A 39 10.83 2.97 -1.71
N LEU A 40 10.84 4.30 -1.66
CA LEU A 40 12.09 5.08 -1.68
C LEU A 40 12.60 5.30 -0.26
N TYR A 41 13.88 5.04 -0.02
CA TYR A 41 14.54 5.23 1.27
C TYR A 41 15.75 6.14 1.16
N THR A 42 15.79 7.19 1.98
CA THR A 42 16.96 8.06 2.10
C THR A 42 17.90 7.53 3.17
N VAL A 43 19.09 7.12 2.75
CA VAL A 43 20.14 6.60 3.64
C VAL A 43 20.54 7.66 4.67
N GLN A 44 20.64 7.27 5.94
CA GLN A 44 21.11 8.13 7.01
C GLN A 44 22.57 7.84 7.36
N SER A 45 23.21 8.76 8.09
CA SER A 45 24.59 8.59 8.51
C SER A 45 24.73 7.38 9.45
N GLY A 46 25.56 6.41 9.05
CA GLY A 46 25.79 5.18 9.82
C GLY A 46 24.85 4.02 9.46
N ASP A 47 24.02 4.17 8.42
CA ASP A 47 23.26 3.06 7.87
C ASP A 47 24.14 2.07 7.09
N SER A 48 23.62 0.86 6.93
CA SER A 48 24.17 -0.19 6.09
C SER A 48 23.02 -0.91 5.41
N LEU A 49 23.21 -1.49 4.23
CA LEU A 49 22.13 -2.19 3.52
C LEU A 49 21.47 -3.27 4.38
N SER A 50 22.25 -3.97 5.21
CA SER A 50 21.75 -4.95 6.19
C SER A 50 20.89 -4.34 7.29
N ARG A 51 21.22 -3.14 7.79
CA ARG A 51 20.39 -2.42 8.77
C ARG A 51 19.10 -1.92 8.14
N ILE A 52 19.17 -1.38 6.93
CA ILE A 52 17.99 -0.93 6.19
C ILE A 52 17.07 -2.12 5.91
N ALA A 53 17.60 -3.24 5.42
CA ALA A 53 16.84 -4.46 5.20
C ALA A 53 16.20 -5.02 6.48
N LEU A 54 16.93 -4.97 7.61
CA LEU A 54 16.38 -5.36 8.90
C LEU A 54 15.23 -4.44 9.33
N GLN A 55 15.36 -3.13 9.12
CA GLN A 55 14.33 -2.15 9.47
C GLN A 55 13.08 -2.27 8.58
N VAL A 56 13.25 -2.48 7.27
CA VAL A 56 12.13 -2.51 6.31
C VAL A 56 11.48 -3.89 6.24
N TYR A 57 12.27 -4.96 6.18
CA TYR A 57 11.76 -6.33 5.97
C TYR A 57 11.75 -7.20 7.22
N GLY A 58 12.35 -6.73 8.32
CA GLY A 58 12.59 -7.53 9.52
C GLY A 58 13.72 -8.56 9.36
N GLN A 59 14.47 -8.54 8.24
CA GLN A 59 15.52 -9.52 7.96
C GLN A 59 16.74 -8.84 7.34
N ALA A 60 17.85 -8.86 8.06
CA ALA A 60 19.10 -8.28 7.59
C ALA A 60 19.60 -8.95 6.30
N SER A 61 19.40 -10.26 6.13
CA SER A 61 19.83 -11.06 4.96
C SER A 61 19.20 -10.63 3.63
N LEU A 62 18.11 -9.85 3.68
CA LEU A 62 17.42 -9.33 2.50
C LEU A 62 18.08 -8.07 1.92
N TRP A 63 19.25 -7.69 2.42
CA TRP A 63 20.05 -6.59 1.88
C TRP A 63 20.43 -6.79 0.41
N THR A 64 20.58 -8.04 -0.03
CA THR A 64 20.96 -8.40 -1.40
C THR A 64 19.92 -7.93 -2.41
N ILE A 65 18.64 -7.95 -2.04
CA ILE A 65 17.53 -7.55 -2.91
C ILE A 65 17.51 -6.04 -3.10
N ILE A 66 17.79 -5.30 -2.02
CA ILE A 66 17.98 -3.84 -2.09
C ILE A 66 19.16 -3.53 -3.00
N PHE A 67 20.27 -4.26 -2.85
CA PHE A 67 21.44 -4.08 -3.70
C PHE A 67 21.10 -4.34 -5.17
N GLU A 68 20.43 -5.45 -5.48
CA GLU A 68 20.01 -5.83 -6.82
C GLU A 68 19.09 -4.79 -7.48
N ALA A 69 18.12 -4.26 -6.73
CA ALA A 69 17.22 -3.23 -7.21
C ALA A 69 17.91 -1.87 -7.49
N ASN A 70 19.11 -1.66 -6.97
CA ASN A 70 19.87 -0.41 -7.13
C ASN A 70 21.18 -0.60 -7.91
N ARG A 71 21.38 -1.72 -8.63
CA ARG A 71 22.64 -1.99 -9.34
C ARG A 71 22.98 -0.95 -10.41
N ASP A 72 21.98 -0.24 -10.90
CA ASP A 72 22.17 0.87 -11.84
C ASP A 72 22.92 2.06 -11.22
N VAL A 73 22.79 2.24 -9.90
CA VAL A 73 23.38 3.38 -9.16
C VAL A 73 24.40 2.96 -8.10
N LEU A 74 24.39 1.69 -7.69
CA LEU A 74 25.22 1.14 -6.63
C LEU A 74 26.02 -0.06 -7.16
N SER A 75 27.32 0.15 -7.35
CA SER A 75 28.25 -0.90 -7.81
C SER A 75 28.69 -1.82 -6.67
N ASP A 76 28.74 -1.30 -5.44
CA ASP A 76 29.21 -2.02 -4.26
C ASP A 76 28.22 -1.84 -3.10
N PRO A 77 27.87 -2.92 -2.37
CA PRO A 77 26.90 -2.87 -1.29
C PRO A 77 27.36 -2.06 -0.07
N SER A 78 28.66 -1.84 0.08
CA SER A 78 29.26 -1.03 1.14
C SER A 78 29.39 0.45 0.79
N LEU A 79 29.16 0.84 -0.48
CA LEU A 79 29.36 2.21 -0.95
C LEU A 79 28.09 3.06 -0.90
N ILE A 80 27.22 2.82 0.08
CA ILE A 80 26.07 3.72 0.33
C ILE A 80 26.51 4.97 1.07
N ARG A 81 25.93 6.12 0.72
CA ARG A 81 26.25 7.41 1.35
C ARG A 81 25.02 8.02 2.02
N PRO A 82 25.17 8.74 3.15
CA PRO A 82 24.07 9.49 3.73
C PRO A 82 23.50 10.51 2.74
N GLY A 83 22.17 10.60 2.68
CA GLY A 83 21.43 11.42 1.72
C GLY A 83 21.17 10.74 0.36
N GLN A 84 21.74 9.56 0.12
CA GLN A 84 21.46 8.78 -1.08
C GLN A 84 20.06 8.17 -1.01
N VAL A 85 19.30 8.27 -2.09
CA VAL A 85 17.99 7.62 -2.21
C VAL A 85 18.18 6.23 -2.83
N LEU A 86 17.68 5.20 -2.16
CA LEU A 86 17.67 3.83 -2.63
C LEU A 86 16.23 3.37 -2.87
N VAL A 87 16.05 2.57 -3.92
CA VAL A 87 14.81 1.85 -4.20
C VAL A 87 14.78 0.60 -3.33
N ILE A 88 13.76 0.48 -2.49
CA ILE A 88 13.54 -0.68 -1.63
C ILE A 88 12.41 -1.49 -2.26
N PRO A 89 12.71 -2.63 -2.93
CA PRO A 89 11.67 -3.44 -3.57
C PRO A 89 10.72 -4.03 -2.51
N PRO A 90 9.54 -4.51 -2.91
CA PRO A 90 8.72 -5.30 -2.00
C PRO A 90 9.46 -6.53 -1.51
N LYS A 91 9.17 -6.94 -0.28
CA LYS A 91 9.70 -8.18 0.28
C LYS A 91 9.24 -9.35 -0.61
N PRO A 92 10.14 -10.27 -1.02
CA PRO A 92 9.71 -11.48 -1.72
C PRO A 92 8.77 -12.29 -0.80
N ALA A 93 7.76 -12.90 -1.42
CA ALA A 93 6.76 -13.72 -0.74
C ALA A 93 7.38 -14.93 -0.02
#